data_AF-A0A7W0GSY7-F1
#
_entry.id   AF-A0A7W0GSY7-F1
#
_cell.length_a   1.000
_cell.length_b   1.000
_cell.length_c   1.000
_cell.angle_alpha   90.00
_cell.angle_beta   90.00
_cell.angle_gamma   90.00
#
_symmetry.space_group_name_H-M   'P 1'
#
loop_
_entity.id
_entity.type
_entity.pdbx_description
1 polymer ?
#
loop_
_entity_poly.entity_id
_entity_poly.type
_entity_poly.pdbx_seq_one_letter_code
_entity_poly.pdbx_strand_id
1 'polypeptide(L)'
;VESVESDTRGFDLISRRPSPDLARQSVETRFIEVKGRAAVGEIALTANEYKTAQRLGEDYWLYVVFNCASQPEVTTIQNPSRFEWEPLSKIDCYRIAAETILNDQ
;
A
#
# COMPACT_ATOMS: atom_id res chain seq x y z
N VAL A 1 0.22 5.89 -16.47
CA VAL A 1 -0.01 5.10 -15.24
C VAL A 1 0.25 3.65 -15.58
N GLU A 2 0.85 2.90 -14.66
CA GLU A 2 1.26 1.50 -14.80
C GLU A 2 0.69 0.72 -13.60
N SER A 3 0.16 -0.49 -13.82
CA SER A 3 -0.26 -1.40 -12.73
C SER A 3 0.85 -2.40 -12.42
N VAL A 4 1.10 -2.64 -11.12
CA VAL A 4 2.17 -3.48 -10.56
C VAL A 4 1.69 -4.29 -9.35
N GLU A 5 0.38 -4.45 -9.16
CA GLU A 5 -0.23 -5.17 -8.03
C GLU A 5 0.27 -6.62 -7.90
N SER A 6 0.59 -7.28 -9.02
CA SER A 6 1.13 -8.64 -9.05
C SER A 6 2.58 -8.77 -8.57
N ASP A 7 3.29 -7.66 -8.46
CA ASP A 7 4.75 -7.66 -8.26
C ASP A 7 5.14 -7.65 -6.78
N THR A 8 4.18 -7.77 -5.86
CA THR A 8 4.41 -7.77 -4.41
C THR A 8 5.15 -6.53 -3.87
N ARG A 9 5.03 -5.39 -4.57
CA ARG A 9 5.78 -4.16 -4.26
C ARG A 9 5.22 -3.35 -3.09
N GLY A 10 4.02 -3.69 -2.60
CA GLY A 10 3.33 -2.99 -1.51
C GLY A 10 2.55 -1.74 -1.96
N PHE A 11 2.23 -1.65 -3.25
CA PHE A 11 1.33 -0.68 -3.87
C PHE A 11 0.84 -1.23 -5.22
N ASP A 12 -0.26 -0.70 -5.74
CA ASP A 12 -0.93 -1.19 -6.95
C ASP A 12 -0.49 -0.49 -8.23
N LEU A 13 -0.28 0.83 -8.18
CA LEU A 13 -0.04 1.65 -9.38
C LEU A 13 1.22 2.51 -9.27
N ILE A 14 1.83 2.78 -10.42
CA ILE A 14 2.85 3.82 -10.59
C ILE A 14 2.32 4.90 -11.53
N SER A 15 2.26 6.13 -11.03
CA SER A 15 1.96 7.31 -11.86
C SER A 15 3.20 8.17 -12.00
N ARG A 16 3.64 8.41 -13.23
CA ARG A 16 4.79 9.28 -13.54
C ARG A 16 4.27 10.51 -14.28
N ARG A 17 4.52 11.70 -13.75
CA ARG A 17 4.24 12.96 -14.44
C ARG A 17 5.56 13.51 -15.00
N PRO A 18 5.69 13.66 -16.33
CA PRO A 18 6.82 14.37 -16.91
C PRO A 18 6.81 15.81 -16.42
N SER A 19 7.95 16.30 -15.91
CA SER A 19 8.10 17.72 -15.62
C SER A 19 8.01 18.50 -16.95
N PRO A 20 7.20 19.57 -17.03
CA PRO A 20 7.14 20.41 -18.24
C PRO A 20 8.43 21.20 -18.48
N ASP A 21 9.30 21.30 -17.48
CA ASP A 21 10.55 22.04 -17.56
C ASP A 21 11.73 21.07 -17.81
N LEU A 22 12.26 21.07 -19.04
CA LEU A 22 13.41 20.26 -19.46
C LEU A 22 14.67 20.53 -18.62
N ALA A 23 14.73 21.67 -17.90
CA ALA A 23 15.84 22.02 -17.02
C ALA A 23 15.77 21.35 -15.62
N ARG A 24 14.60 20.85 -15.21
CA ARG A 24 14.38 20.14 -13.93
C ARG A 24 13.75 18.78 -14.20
N GLN A 25 14.58 17.78 -14.46
CA GLN A 25 14.23 16.39 -14.74
C GLN A 25 13.65 15.62 -13.52
N SER A 26 13.02 16.28 -12.56
CA SER A 26 12.31 15.56 -11.50
C SER A 26 10.97 15.07 -12.05
N VAL A 27 10.93 13.81 -12.49
CA VAL A 27 9.66 13.12 -12.78
C VAL A 27 8.96 12.89 -11.44
N GLU A 28 7.87 13.62 -11.18
CA GLU A 28 7.02 13.34 -10.02
C GLU A 28 6.47 11.92 -10.20
N THR A 29 6.90 11.02 -9.34
CA THR A 29 6.50 9.61 -9.36
C THR A 29 5.68 9.33 -8.11
N ARG A 30 4.45 8.84 -8.30
CA ARG A 30 3.57 8.42 -7.22
C ARG A 30 3.49 6.90 -7.23
N PHE A 31 3.79 6.29 -6.10
CA PHE A 31 3.53 4.88 -5.82
C PHE A 31 2.20 4.80 -5.07
N ILE A 32 1.17 4.24 -5.70
CA ILE A 32 -0.21 4.40 -5.27
C ILE A 32 -0.79 3.05 -4.85
N GLU A 33 -1.25 2.96 -3.61
CA GLU A 33 -2.09 1.88 -3.10
C GLU A 33 -3.56 2.30 -3.17
N VAL A 34 -4.45 1.42 -3.65
CA VAL A 34 -5.87 1.71 -3.83
C VAL A 34 -6.71 0.85 -2.90
N LYS A 35 -7.55 1.49 -2.07
CA LYS A 35 -8.49 0.78 -1.18
C LYS A 35 -9.92 1.19 -1.48
N GLY A 36 -10.82 0.22 -1.59
CA GLY A 36 -12.25 0.44 -1.78
C GLY A 36 -13.08 0.06 -0.55
N ARG A 37 -14.18 0.77 -0.31
CA ARG A 37 -15.20 0.42 0.69
C ARG A 37 -16.60 0.67 0.15
N ALA A 38 -17.53 -0.23 0.46
CA ALA A 38 -18.93 -0.12 0.05
C ALA A 38 -19.62 1.16 0.59
N ALA A 39 -19.28 1.56 1.81
CA ALA A 39 -19.67 2.78 2.50
C ALA A 39 -18.44 3.42 3.17
N VAL A 40 -18.60 4.47 3.96
CA VAL A 40 -17.52 5.03 4.79
C VAL A 40 -17.16 4.06 5.93
N GLY A 41 -15.86 3.83 6.15
CA GLY A 41 -15.37 2.93 7.19
C GLY A 41 -13.85 2.86 7.26
N GLU A 42 -13.34 1.97 8.12
CA GLU A 42 -11.91 1.84 8.40
C GLU A 42 -11.10 1.33 7.19
N ILE A 43 -9.87 1.84 7.08
CA ILE A 43 -8.89 1.41 6.10
C ILE A 43 -7.76 0.69 6.81
N ALA A 44 -7.38 -0.47 6.29
CA ALA A 44 -6.27 -1.25 6.78
C ALA A 44 -5.25 -1.44 5.65
N LEU A 45 -3.97 -1.41 6.02
CA LEU A 45 -2.86 -1.78 5.14
C LEU A 45 -2.34 -3.16 5.55
N THR A 46 -1.90 -3.95 4.57
CA THR A 46 -1.11 -5.14 4.87
C THR A 46 0.24 -4.74 5.47
N ALA A 47 0.94 -5.68 6.12
CA ALA A 47 2.26 -5.40 6.67
C ALA A 47 3.27 -4.94 5.61
N ASN A 48 3.16 -5.45 4.37
CA ASN A 48 4.02 -5.06 3.27
C ASN A 48 3.72 -3.64 2.77
N GLU A 49 2.44 -3.31 2.60
CA GLU A 49 1.98 -1.96 2.22
C GLU A 49 2.40 -0.93 3.27
N TYR A 50 2.16 -1.20 4.55
CA TYR A 50 2.50 -0.28 5.64
C TYR A 50 4.00 0.00 5.71
N LYS A 51 4.84 -1.04 5.67
CA LYS A 51 6.31 -0.88 5.66
C LYS A 51 6.80 -0.14 4.42
N THR A 52 6.18 -0.40 3.27
CA THR A 52 6.52 0.29 2.02
C THR A 52 6.12 1.76 2.05
N ALA A 53 4.94 2.07 2.60
CA ALA A 53 4.49 3.44 2.82
C ALA A 53 5.45 4.23 3.72
N GLN A 54 5.90 3.63 4.82
CA GLN A 54 6.91 4.22 5.71
C GLN A 54 8.24 4.48 4.99
N ARG A 55 8.69 3.56 4.13
CA ARG A 55 9.94 3.68 3.38
C ARG A 55 9.90 4.76 2.29
N LEU A 56 8.76 4.89 1.61
CA LEU A 56 8.60 5.80 0.47
C LEU A 56 8.11 7.20 0.87
N GLY A 57 7.46 7.35 2.03
CA GLY A 57 7.08 8.66 2.57
C GLY A 57 6.24 9.49 1.60
N GLU A 58 6.75 10.66 1.20
CA GLU A 58 6.07 11.60 0.31
C GLU A 58 5.83 11.07 -1.12
N ASP A 59 6.55 10.03 -1.54
CA ASP A 59 6.33 9.38 -2.84
C ASP A 59 5.21 8.32 -2.78
N TYR A 60 4.76 7.93 -1.58
CA TYR A 60 3.68 6.97 -1.39
C TYR A 60 2.32 7.67 -1.24
N TRP A 61 1.34 7.17 -1.97
CA TRP A 61 -0.01 7.70 -2.00
C TRP A 61 -1.01 6.59 -1.69
N LEU A 62 -1.99 6.90 -0.85
CA LEU A 62 -3.13 6.04 -0.58
C LEU A 62 -4.37 6.68 -1.20
N TYR A 63 -4.98 5.98 -2.16
CA TYR A 63 -6.21 6.39 -2.80
C TYR A 63 -7.35 5.55 -2.23
N VAL A 64 -8.26 6.19 -1.49
CA VAL A 64 -9.39 5.53 -0.86
C VAL A 64 -10.66 5.88 -1.60
N VAL A 65 -11.39 4.88 -2.08
CA VAL A 65 -12.70 5.05 -2.69
C VAL A 65 -13.76 4.62 -1.69
N PHE A 66 -14.50 5.59 -1.14
CA PHE A 66 -15.64 5.33 -0.27
C PHE A 66 -16.93 5.24 -1.08
N ASN A 67 -18.00 4.76 -0.44
CA ASN A 67 -19.35 4.73 -1.02
C ASN A 67 -19.45 3.94 -2.33
N CYS A 68 -18.59 2.93 -2.55
CA CYS A 68 -18.54 2.15 -3.78
C CYS A 68 -19.85 1.41 -4.12
N ALA A 69 -20.71 1.13 -3.14
CA ALA A 69 -22.01 0.51 -3.37
C ALA A 69 -23.11 1.52 -3.75
N SER A 70 -22.79 2.82 -3.77
CA SER A 70 -23.71 3.91 -4.10
C SER A 70 -23.04 4.91 -5.06
N GLN A 71 -22.64 6.08 -4.58
CA GLN A 71 -21.90 7.09 -5.34
C GLN A 71 -20.44 7.09 -4.88
N PRO A 72 -19.50 6.50 -5.66
CA PRO A 72 -18.12 6.40 -5.25
C PRO A 72 -17.42 7.76 -5.14
N GLU A 73 -16.68 7.97 -4.06
CA GLU A 73 -15.94 9.21 -3.79
C GLU A 73 -14.47 8.89 -3.51
N VAL A 74 -13.56 9.57 -4.21
CA VAL A 74 -12.12 9.33 -4.11
C VAL A 74 -11.47 10.33 -3.16
N THR A 75 -10.81 9.81 -2.12
CA THR A 75 -9.94 10.56 -1.21
C THR A 75 -8.49 10.18 -1.47
N THR A 76 -7.64 11.15 -1.78
CA THR A 76 -6.20 10.92 -2.00
C THR A 76 -5.38 11.43 -0.82
N ILE A 77 -4.48 10.59 -0.31
CA ILE A 77 -3.62 10.89 0.84
C ILE A 77 -2.17 10.72 0.43
N GLN A 78 -1.38 11.78 0.53
CA GLN A 78 0.09 11.71 0.41
C GLN A 78 0.70 11.37 1.76
N ASN A 79 1.69 10.47 1.75
CA ASN A 79 2.38 9.99 2.94
C ASN A 79 1.40 9.54 4.05
N PRO A 80 0.61 8.46 3.82
CA PRO A 80 -0.31 7.94 4.83
C PRO A 80 0.40 7.44 6.09
N SER A 81 1.72 7.18 6.02
CA SER A 81 2.53 6.75 7.16
C SER A 81 2.70 7.81 8.25
N ARG A 82 2.35 9.08 7.95
CA ARG A 82 2.38 10.19 8.92
C ARG A 82 1.29 10.12 10.00
N PHE A 83 0.28 9.28 9.80
CA PHE A 83 -0.80 9.08 10.76
C PHE A 83 -0.42 8.03 11.82
N GLU A 84 -1.12 8.05 12.95
CA GLU A 84 -0.98 7.02 13.98
C GLU A 84 -1.80 5.79 13.58
N TRP A 85 -1.13 4.76 13.09
CA TRP A 85 -1.75 3.48 12.71
C TRP A 85 -1.83 2.53 13.91
N GLU A 86 -3.01 1.98 14.15
CA GLU A 86 -3.19 0.93 15.14
C GLU A 86 -2.81 -0.44 14.54
N PRO A 87 -1.92 -1.22 15.18
CA PRO A 87 -1.54 -2.51 14.68
C PRO A 87 -2.68 -3.51 14.85
N LEU A 88 -3.24 -3.97 13.73
CA LEU A 88 -4.18 -5.10 13.69
C LEU A 88 -3.39 -6.41 13.77
N SER A 89 -3.08 -6.88 14.97
CA SER A 89 -2.31 -8.10 15.18
C SER A 89 -3.16 -9.35 14.94
N LYS A 90 -3.03 -9.95 13.75
CA LYS A 90 -3.36 -11.37 13.53
C LYS A 90 -2.06 -12.16 13.60
N ILE A 91 -1.83 -12.86 14.70
CA ILE A 91 -0.60 -13.62 14.93
C ILE A 91 -0.71 -14.93 14.13
N ASP A 92 -0.20 -14.93 12.89
CA ASP A 92 0.05 -16.15 12.11
C ASP A 92 1.45 -16.71 12.48
N CYS A 93 1.66 -17.04 13.75
CA CYS A 93 2.88 -17.72 14.19
C CYS A 93 2.74 -19.22 13.94
N TYR A 94 3.54 -19.73 13.00
CA TYR A 94 3.65 -21.17 12.76
C TYR A 94 4.90 -21.70 13.45
N ARG A 95 4.74 -22.84 14.14
CA ARG A 95 5.84 -23.57 14.77
C ARG A 95 5.86 -24.99 14.21
N ILE A 96 7.05 -25.48 13.90
CA ILE A 96 7.30 -26.89 13.60
C ILE A 96 8.14 -27.49 14.73
N ALA A 97 7.92 -28.77 15.04
CA ALA A 97 8.69 -29.48 16.05
C ALA A 97 10.06 -29.86 15.50
N ALA A 98 11.11 -29.84 16.35
CA ALA A 98 12.46 -30.19 15.92
C ALA A 98 12.53 -31.65 15.44
N GLU A 99 11.78 -32.54 16.09
CA GLU A 99 11.70 -33.96 15.76
C GLU A 99 11.12 -34.19 14.35
N THR A 100 10.16 -33.35 13.93
CA THR A 100 9.61 -33.41 12.56
C THR A 100 10.67 -33.07 11.52
N ILE A 101 11.54 -32.09 11.80
CA ILE A 101 12.65 -31.72 10.91
C ILE A 101 13.71 -32.83 10.88
N LEU A 102 14.00 -33.42 12.05
CA LEU A 102 15.09 -34.40 12.20
C LEU A 102 14.72 -35.80 11.65
N ASN A 103 13.43 -36.11 11.51
CA ASN A 103 12.95 -37.41 11.02
C ASN A 103 12.56 -37.41 9.52
N ASP A 104 12.72 -36.29 8.81
CA ASP A 104 12.43 -36.17 7.36
C ASP A 104 13.61 -36.64 6.48
N GLN A 105 14.23 -37.77 6.85
CA GLN A 105 15.27 -38.44 6.07
C GLN A 105 14.69 -39.61 5.27
#